data_AF-A0A9P0JZK2-F1
#
_entry.id   AF-A0A9P0JZK2-F1
#
_cell.length_a   1.000
_cell.length_b   1.000
_cell.length_c   1.000
_cell.angle_alpha   90.00
_cell.angle_beta   90.00
_cell.angle_gamma   90.00
#
_symmetry.space_group_name_H-M   'P 1'
#
loop_
_entity.id
_entity.type
_entity.pdbx_description
1 polymer ?
#
loop_
_entity_poly.entity_id
_entity_poly.type
_entity_poly.pdbx_seq_one_letter_code
_entity_poly.pdbx_strand_id
1 'polypeptide(L)'
;MFHASICFLLTLSCCALAKPLLSIEDYGDKLKGMVHMLHDTCVARSGVDDSKIEEMKTGKFGSDPKAKKYVHCIWSSTVVNQTWKTDCMK
;
A
#
# COMPACT_ATOMS: atom_id res chain seq x y z
N MET A 1 -14.27 -39.95 8.41
CA MET A 1 -15.11 -38.83 7.95
C MET A 1 -14.89 -37.56 8.78
N PHE A 2 -14.88 -37.62 10.12
CA PHE A 2 -14.65 -36.43 10.98
C PHE A 2 -13.27 -35.77 10.83
N HIS A 3 -12.18 -36.53 10.60
CA HIS A 3 -10.83 -35.98 10.42
C HIS A 3 -10.71 -35.05 9.20
N ALA A 4 -11.39 -35.37 8.09
CA ALA A 4 -11.33 -34.56 6.87
C ALA A 4 -12.06 -33.22 7.04
N SER A 5 -13.20 -33.21 7.74
CA SER A 5 -13.93 -31.97 8.05
C SER A 5 -13.18 -31.07 9.04
N ILE A 6 -12.47 -31.64 10.03
CA ILE A 6 -11.66 -30.86 10.98
C ILE A 6 -10.48 -30.19 10.26
N CYS A 7 -9.79 -30.90 9.37
CA CYS A 7 -8.72 -30.32 8.55
C CYS A 7 -9.23 -29.20 7.64
N PHE A 8 -10.43 -29.36 7.06
CA PHE A 8 -11.03 -28.35 6.19
C PHE A 8 -11.43 -27.06 6.93
N LEU A 9 -11.86 -27.18 8.19
CA LEU A 9 -12.18 -26.02 9.03
C LEU A 9 -10.91 -25.29 9.52
N LEU A 10 -9.83 -26.03 9.81
CA LEU A 10 -8.55 -25.45 10.22
C LEU A 10 -7.86 -24.69 9.08
N THR A 11 -7.97 -25.15 7.83
CA THR A 11 -7.39 -24.45 6.68
C THR A 11 -8.16 -23.17 6.32
N LEU A 12 -9.50 -23.18 6.44
CA LEU A 12 -10.34 -22.01 6.16
C LEU A 12 -10.09 -20.86 7.16
N SER A 13 -9.83 -21.19 8.42
CA SER A 13 -9.50 -20.20 9.46
C SER A 13 -8.13 -19.53 9.26
N CYS A 14 -7.21 -20.16 8.53
CA CYS A 14 -5.84 -19.66 8.35
C CYS A 14 -5.78 -18.52 7.30
N CYS A 15 -6.64 -18.56 6.29
CA CYS A 15 -6.67 -17.57 5.22
C CYS A 15 -7.26 -16.21 5.65
N ALA A 16 -8.10 -16.17 6.69
CA ALA A 16 -8.75 -14.94 7.16
C ALA A 16 -7.79 -14.01 7.96
N LEU A 17 -6.62 -14.50 8.37
CA LEU A 17 -5.64 -13.78 9.18
C LEU A 17 -4.35 -13.47 8.42
N ALA A 18 -4.38 -13.53 7.07
CA ALA A 18 -3.25 -13.12 6.26
C ALA A 18 -3.00 -11.61 6.47
N LYS A 19 -2.12 -11.30 7.42
CA LYS A 19 -1.50 -9.98 7.54
C LYS A 19 -0.70 -9.73 6.25
N PRO A 20 -0.60 -8.47 5.79
CA PRO A 20 0.32 -8.16 4.71
C PRO A 20 1.71 -8.72 5.07
N LEU A 21 2.30 -9.45 4.13
CA LEU A 21 3.57 -10.17 4.28
C LEU A 21 4.75 -9.24 4.63
N LEU A 22 4.56 -7.93 4.52
CA LEU A 22 5.60 -6.93 4.58
C LEU A 22 5.13 -5.72 5.42
N SER A 23 5.79 -5.47 6.54
CA SER A 23 5.67 -4.24 7.34
C SER A 23 6.74 -3.23 6.92
N ILE A 24 6.51 -1.93 7.13
CA ILE A 24 7.55 -0.90 6.98
C ILE A 24 8.73 -1.16 7.94
N GLU A 25 8.47 -1.86 9.05
CA GLU A 25 9.49 -2.26 10.02
C GLU A 25 10.49 -3.26 9.44
N ASP A 26 10.09 -4.00 8.40
CA ASP A 26 10.97 -4.94 7.69
C ASP A 26 11.90 -4.22 6.70
N TYR A 27 11.74 -2.89 6.52
CA TYR A 27 12.59 -2.08 5.66
C TYR A 27 13.82 -1.56 6.41
N GLY A 28 14.99 -1.63 5.76
CA GLY A 28 16.19 -0.97 6.26
C GLY A 28 16.04 0.56 6.32
N ASP A 29 16.84 1.21 7.16
CA ASP A 29 16.72 2.64 7.50
C ASP A 29 16.65 3.56 6.28
N LYS A 30 17.44 3.26 5.24
CA LYS A 30 17.45 4.03 3.99
C LYS A 30 16.08 4.05 3.32
N LEU A 31 15.43 2.89 3.17
CA LEU A 31 14.12 2.80 2.52
C LEU A 31 13.04 3.44 3.39
N LYS A 32 13.11 3.24 4.71
CA LYS A 32 12.19 3.87 5.67
C LYS A 32 12.24 5.39 5.57
N GLY A 33 13.43 5.97 5.54
CA GLY A 33 13.62 7.41 5.37
C GLY A 33 13.09 7.95 4.04
N MET A 34 13.33 7.22 2.94
CA MET A 34 12.82 7.60 1.61
C MET A 34 11.28 7.56 1.55
N VAL A 35 10.66 6.53 2.10
CA VAL A 35 9.19 6.39 2.12
C VAL A 35 8.54 7.49 2.95
N HIS A 36 9.10 7.83 4.12
CA HIS A 36 8.59 8.94 4.94
C HIS A 36 8.72 10.29 4.22
N MET A 37 9.89 10.61 3.67
CA MET A 37 10.08 11.87 2.93
C MET A 37 9.10 12.01 1.76
N LEU A 38 8.90 10.92 1.00
CA LEU A 38 7.98 10.91 -0.13
C LEU A 38 6.54 11.09 0.33
N HIS A 39 6.14 10.38 1.39
CA HIS A 39 4.82 10.51 2.00
C HIS A 39 4.55 11.96 2.43
N ASP A 40 5.42 12.54 3.26
CA ASP A 40 5.28 13.90 3.78
C ASP A 40 5.16 14.93 2.64
N THR A 41 6.01 14.79 1.62
CA THR A 41 5.99 15.66 0.43
C THR A 41 4.66 15.56 -0.32
N CYS A 42 4.15 14.35 -0.52
CA CYS A 42 2.92 14.14 -1.27
C CYS A 42 1.66 14.48 -0.47
N VAL A 43 1.67 14.32 0.86
CA VAL A 43 0.62 14.83 1.75
C VAL A 43 0.56 16.35 1.66
N ALA A 44 1.69 17.03 1.85
CA ALA A 44 1.76 18.49 1.78
C ALA A 44 1.29 19.04 0.42
N ARG A 45 1.67 18.39 -0.69
CA ARG A 45 1.26 18.80 -2.05
C ARG A 45 -0.21 18.56 -2.38
N SER A 46 -0.78 17.47 -1.89
CA SER A 46 -2.15 17.08 -2.24
C SER A 46 -3.19 17.64 -1.27
N GLY A 47 -2.82 17.87 -0.01
CA GLY A 47 -3.72 18.22 1.09
C GLY A 47 -4.72 17.11 1.42
N VAL A 48 -4.40 15.85 1.08
CA VAL A 48 -5.20 14.68 1.41
C VAL A 48 -5.24 14.47 2.92
N ASP A 49 -6.36 13.95 3.43
CA ASP A 49 -6.50 13.57 4.82
C ASP A 49 -5.92 12.16 5.06
N ASP A 50 -5.22 11.96 6.17
CA ASP A 50 -4.59 10.67 6.50
C ASP A 50 -5.61 9.52 6.57
N SER A 51 -6.85 9.77 6.98
CA SER A 51 -7.89 8.73 6.98
C SER A 51 -8.13 8.15 5.59
N LYS A 52 -8.02 8.98 4.54
CA LYS A 52 -8.14 8.53 3.15
C LYS A 52 -6.92 7.76 2.69
N ILE A 53 -5.74 8.07 3.22
CA ILE A 53 -4.53 7.30 2.98
C ILE A 53 -4.64 5.91 3.62
N GLU A 54 -5.14 5.83 4.86
CA GLU A 54 -5.36 4.56 5.55
C GLU A 54 -6.41 3.69 4.83
N GLU A 55 -7.51 4.28 4.34
CA GLU A 55 -8.47 3.59 3.47
C GLU A 55 -7.77 3.02 2.21
N MET A 56 -6.94 3.81 1.53
CA MET A 56 -6.20 3.37 0.34
C MET A 56 -5.21 2.25 0.64
N LYS A 57 -4.55 2.25 1.81
CA LYS A 57 -3.67 1.14 2.25
C LYS A 57 -4.43 -0.19 2.39
N THR A 58 -5.74 -0.14 2.66
CA THR A 58 -6.62 -1.33 2.67
C THR A 58 -7.12 -1.73 1.27
N GLY A 59 -6.69 -1.05 0.22
CA GLY A 59 -7.13 -1.26 -1.16
C GLY A 59 -8.41 -0.53 -1.53
N LYS A 60 -8.95 0.34 -0.67
CA LYS A 60 -10.16 1.13 -0.95
C LYS A 60 -9.78 2.46 -1.60
N PHE A 61 -9.90 2.53 -2.93
CA PHE A 61 -9.65 3.75 -3.69
C PHE A 61 -10.97 4.47 -3.99
N GLY A 62 -11.20 5.59 -3.28
CA GLY A 62 -12.36 6.44 -3.50
C GLY A 62 -12.19 7.42 -4.68
N SER A 63 -13.20 8.26 -4.88
CA SER A 63 -13.21 9.30 -5.92
C SER A 63 -12.60 10.63 -5.47
N ASP A 64 -12.09 10.71 -4.25
CA ASP A 64 -11.56 11.96 -3.68
C ASP A 64 -10.42 12.54 -4.54
N PRO A 65 -10.57 13.79 -5.02
CA PRO A 65 -9.56 14.40 -5.90
C PRO A 65 -8.19 14.58 -5.26
N LYS A 66 -8.12 14.78 -3.94
CA LYS A 66 -6.86 14.95 -3.21
C LYS A 66 -6.15 13.61 -3.04
N ALA A 67 -6.89 12.55 -2.74
CA ALA A 67 -6.36 11.19 -2.71
C ALA A 67 -5.76 10.78 -4.07
N LYS A 68 -6.43 11.11 -5.18
CA LYS A 68 -5.87 10.89 -6.53
C LYS A 68 -4.60 11.69 -6.77
N LYS A 69 -4.55 12.96 -6.35
CA LYS A 69 -3.34 13.80 -6.42
C LYS A 69 -2.19 13.22 -5.60
N TYR A 70 -2.48 12.68 -4.41
CA TYR A 70 -1.49 12.02 -3.56
C TYR A 70 -0.88 10.79 -4.26
N VAL A 71 -1.72 9.90 -4.79
CA VAL A 71 -1.25 8.71 -5.54
C VAL A 71 -0.45 9.12 -6.77
N HIS A 72 -0.93 10.10 -7.52
CA HIS A 72 -0.21 10.64 -8.68
C HIS A 72 1.17 11.21 -8.29
N CYS A 73 1.25 11.96 -7.18
CA CYS A 73 2.50 12.50 -6.66
C CYS A 73 3.51 11.37 -6.36
N ILE A 74 3.07 10.30 -5.70
CA ILE A 74 3.92 9.13 -5.42
C ILE A 74 4.44 8.54 -6.74
N TRP A 75 3.53 8.23 -7.66
CA TRP A 75 3.87 7.53 -8.90
C TRP A 75 4.83 8.33 -9.77
N SER A 76 4.59 9.63 -9.94
CA SER A 76 5.47 10.53 -10.68
C SER A 76 6.84 10.74 -10.03
N SER A 77 6.97 10.50 -8.72
CA SER A 77 8.22 10.65 -8.00
C SER A 77 9.05 9.36 -7.93
N THR A 78 8.45 8.19 -8.21
CA THR A 78 9.13 6.89 -8.02
C THR A 78 9.08 5.94 -9.20
N VAL A 79 7.93 5.77 -9.88
CA VAL A 79 7.70 4.66 -10.83
C VAL A 79 7.54 5.16 -12.26
N VAL A 80 7.02 6.37 -12.44
CA VAL A 80 6.63 6.90 -13.73
C VAL A 80 7.73 7.79 -14.30
N ASN A 81 8.30 7.35 -15.41
CA ASN A 81 9.19 8.12 -16.26
C ASN A 81 8.43 9.31 -16.90
N GLN A 82 9.12 10.37 -17.32
CA GLN A 82 8.57 11.55 -18.04
C GLN A 82 7.69 11.22 -19.28
N THR A 83 7.73 9.96 -19.76
CA THR A 83 6.94 9.42 -20.88
C THR A 83 5.71 8.61 -20.44
N TRP A 84 5.32 8.68 -19.16
CA TRP A 84 4.22 7.90 -18.58
C TRP A 84 4.40 6.38 -18.66
N LYS A 85 5.65 5.91 -18.87
CA LYS A 85 6.01 4.50 -18.77
C LYS A 85 6.31 4.16 -17.32
N THR A 86 5.72 3.06 -16.86
CA THR A 86 6.02 2.48 -15.55
C THR A 86 7.28 1.63 -15.65
N ASP A 87 8.37 2.10 -15.04
CA ASP A 87 9.57 1.28 -14.85
C ASP A 87 9.36 0.44 -13.58
N CYS A 88 8.49 -0.57 -13.68
CA CYS A 88 8.40 -1.59 -12.64
C CYS A 88 9.71 -2.39 -12.67
N MET A 89 10.37 -2.52 -11.50
CA MET A 89 11.65 -3.22 -11.28
C MET A 89 11.95 -4.26 -12.37
N LYS A 90 12.88 -3.92 -13.26
CA LYS A 90 13.54 -4.88 -14.15
C LYS A 90 14.36 -5.87 -13.35
#